data_AF-A0A2Z5JB80-F1
#
_entry.id   AF-A0A2Z5JB80-F1
#
_cell.length_a   1.000
_cell.length_b   1.000
_cell.length_c   1.000
_cell.angle_alpha   90.00
_cell.angle_beta   90.00
_cell.angle_gamma   90.00
#
_symmetry.space_group_name_H-M   'P 1'
#
loop_
_entity.id
_entity.type
_entity.pdbx_description
1 polymer ?
#
loop_
_entity_poly.entity_id
_entity_poly.type
_entity_poly.pdbx_seq_one_letter_code
_entity_poly.pdbx_strand_id
1 'polypeptide(L)' 'MQAVPVRATAIPSVTDALRAVESLLLSSGQRTARRNAWTAVLEDRRRAKDRVETEYVLEAAADHRS' A
#
# COMPACT_ATOMS: atom_id res chain seq x y z
N MET A 1 0.38 46.85 -28.97
CA MET A 1 0.30 45.39 -29.18
C MET A 1 0.66 44.71 -27.87
N GLN A 2 -0.24 43.90 -27.30
CA GLN A 2 0.02 43.12 -26.09
C GLN A 2 0.66 41.79 -26.48
N ALA A 3 1.84 41.48 -25.96
CA ALA A 3 2.56 40.25 -26.27
C ALA A 3 2.01 39.07 -25.44
N VAL A 4 1.76 37.94 -26.09
CA VAL A 4 1.32 36.71 -25.43
C VAL A 4 2.51 36.11 -24.66
N PRO A 5 2.38 35.80 -23.36
CA PRO A 5 3.48 35.21 -22.60
C PRO A 5 3.76 33.80 -23.11
N VAL A 6 4.95 33.60 -23.68
CA VAL A 6 5.46 32.28 -24.07
C VAL A 6 6.02 31.59 -22.82
N ARG A 7 5.48 30.42 -22.47
CA ARG A 7 6.07 29.58 -21.42
C ARG A 7 7.24 28.79 -22.00
N ALA A 8 8.43 29.04 -21.47
CA ALA A 8 9.60 28.20 -21.74
C ALA A 8 9.48 26.90 -20.93
N THR A 9 9.49 25.75 -21.61
CA THR A 9 9.69 24.45 -20.96
C THR A 9 11.19 24.22 -20.77
N ALA A 10 11.63 24.07 -19.52
CA ALA A 10 13.01 23.77 -19.22
C ALA A 10 13.42 22.43 -19.84
N ILE A 11 14.60 22.37 -20.44
CA ILE A 11 15.18 21.11 -20.93
C ILE A 11 15.52 20.28 -19.68
N PRO A 12 15.00 19.03 -19.56
CA PRO A 12 15.27 18.21 -18.40
C PRO A 12 16.76 17.97 -18.23
N SER A 13 17.25 18.08 -16.99
CA SER A 13 18.62 17.68 -16.68
C SER A 13 18.77 16.16 -16.74
N VAL A 14 20.01 15.67 -16.80
CA VAL A 14 20.30 14.23 -16.68
C VAL A 14 19.70 13.65 -15.40
N THR A 15 19.73 14.41 -14.30
CA THR A 15 19.14 14.01 -13.03
C THR A 15 17.62 13.81 -13.12
N ASP A 16 16.91 14.70 -13.83
CA ASP A 16 15.47 14.57 -14.02
C ASP A 16 15.13 13.35 -14.88
N ALA A 17 15.92 13.10 -15.93
CA ALA A 17 15.77 11.92 -16.77
C ALA A 17 15.96 10.63 -15.97
N LEU A 18 16.99 10.57 -15.12
CA LEU A 18 17.24 9.42 -14.26
C LEU A 18 16.11 9.20 -13.24
N ARG A 19 15.59 10.27 -12.63
CA ARG A 19 14.45 10.18 -11.70
C ARG A 19 13.17 9.71 -12.39
N ALA A 20 12.95 10.11 -13.65
CA ALA A 20 11.81 9.64 -14.44
C ALA A 20 11.93 8.14 -14.76
N VAL A 21 13.12 7.68 -15.14
CA VAL A 21 13.39 6.25 -15.37
C VAL A 21 13.21 5.44 -14.08
N GLU A 22 13.75 5.91 -12.96
CA GLU A 22 13.56 5.30 -11.66
C GLU A 22 12.07 5.19 -11.31
N SER A 23 11.32 6.27 -11.48
CA SER A 23 9.87 6.27 -11.24
C SER A 23 9.14 5.26 -12.11
N LEU A 24 9.50 5.15 -13.39
CA LEU A 24 8.95 4.17 -14.33
C LEU A 24 9.24 2.73 -13.88
N LEU A 25 10.52 2.42 -13.62
CA LEU A 25 10.99 1.09 -13.22
C LEU A 25 10.39 0.65 -11.89
N LEU A 26 10.32 1.56 -10.90
CA LEU A 26 9.85 1.24 -9.56
C LEU A 26 8.31 1.27 -9.45
N SER A 27 7.60 1.90 -10.39
CA SER A 27 6.14 2.11 -10.27
C SER A 27 5.35 0.80 -10.10
N SER A 28 5.74 -0.27 -10.79
CA SER A 28 5.08 -1.57 -10.69
C SER A 28 5.31 -2.21 -9.32
N GLY A 29 6.55 -2.20 -8.84
CA GLY A 29 6.93 -2.69 -7.51
C GLY A 29 6.19 -1.96 -6.38
N GLN A 30 6.06 -0.63 -6.48
CA GLN A 30 5.34 0.17 -5.48
C GLN A 30 3.83 -0.14 -5.45
N ARG A 31 3.22 -0.35 -6.63
CA ARG A 31 1.80 -0.78 -6.70
C ARG A 31 1.59 -2.15 -6.10
N THR A 32 2.50 -3.09 -6.35
CA THR A 32 2.47 -4.43 -5.74
C THR A 32 2.69 -4.35 -4.24
N ALA A 33 3.66 -3.58 -3.75
CA ALA A 33 3.91 -3.37 -2.33
C ALA A 33 2.68 -2.82 -1.60
N ARG A 34 1.99 -1.82 -2.18
CA ARG A 34 0.73 -1.29 -1.62
C ARG A 34 -0.38 -2.34 -1.55
N ARG A 35 -0.53 -3.16 -2.60
CA ARG A 35 -1.51 -4.26 -2.61
C ARG A 35 -1.16 -5.30 -1.55
N ASN A 36 0.10 -5.72 -1.48
CA ASN A 36 0.57 -6.70 -0.51
C ASN A 36 0.36 -6.21 0.92
N ALA A 37 0.70 -4.94 1.20
CA ALA A 37 0.47 -4.32 2.50
C ALA A 37 -1.02 -4.32 2.87
N TRP A 38 -1.89 -3.96 1.92
CA TRP A 38 -3.33 -3.98 2.16
C TRP A 38 -3.86 -5.40 2.43
N THR A 39 -3.43 -6.38 1.63
CA THR A 39 -3.79 -7.80 1.83
C THR A 39 -3.33 -8.30 3.20
N ALA A 40 -2.10 -7.96 3.61
CA ALA A 40 -1.58 -8.34 4.92
C ALA A 40 -2.42 -7.76 6.06
N VAL A 41 -2.86 -6.51 5.96
CA VAL A 41 -3.74 -5.88 6.96
C VAL A 41 -5.11 -6.55 7.03
N LEU A 42 -5.71 -6.87 5.88
CA LEU A 42 -7.00 -7.58 5.86
C LEU A 42 -6.89 -8.97 6.49
N GLU A 43 -5.82 -9.67 6.15
CA GLU A 43 -5.54 -11.00 6.67
C GLU A 43 -5.26 -10.97 8.20
N ASP A 44 -4.53 -9.98 8.69
CA ASP A 44 -4.29 -9.83 10.13
C ASP A 44 -5.58 -9.55 10.91
N ARG A 45 -6.47 -8.71 10.36
CA ARG A 45 -7.81 -8.48 10.93
C ARG A 45 -8.64 -9.75 10.99
N ARG A 46 -8.59 -10.57 9.94
CA ARG A 46 -9.26 -11.88 9.92
C ARG A 46 -8.71 -12.79 11.01
N ARG A 47 -7.38 -12.94 11.10
CA ARG A 47 -6.73 -13.73 12.16
C ARG A 47 -7.06 -13.22 13.57
N ALA A 48 -7.14 -11.91 13.77
CA ALA A 48 -7.52 -11.34 15.04
C ALA A 48 -8.96 -11.74 15.43
N LYS A 49 -9.90 -11.70 14.47
CA LYS A 49 -11.27 -12.18 14.70
C LYS A 49 -11.31 -13.68 14.98
N ASP A 50 -10.60 -14.48 14.19
CA ASP A 50 -10.55 -15.94 14.34
C ASP A 50 -10.01 -16.33 15.73
N ARG A 51 -9.01 -15.60 16.26
CA ARG A 51 -8.48 -15.81 17.62
C ARG A 51 -9.53 -15.54 18.69
N VAL A 52 -10.28 -14.45 18.59
CA VAL A 52 -11.35 -14.09 19.56
C VAL A 52 -12.47 -15.12 19.54
N GLU A 53 -12.89 -15.56 18.36
CA GLU A 53 -13.93 -16.60 18.23
C GLU A 53 -13.45 -17.94 18.81
N THR A 54 -12.19 -18.30 18.56
CA THR A 54 -11.58 -19.50 19.12
C THR A 54 -11.53 -19.44 20.65
N GLU A 55 -11.11 -18.30 21.22
CA GLU A 55 -11.08 -18.09 22.67
C GLU A 55 -12.46 -18.30 23.30
N TYR A 56 -13.50 -17.69 22.73
CA TYR A 56 -14.89 -17.85 23.20
C TYR A 56 -15.35 -19.31 23.19
N VAL A 57 -15.05 -20.06 22.11
CA VAL A 57 -15.40 -21.48 22.01
C VAL A 57 -14.64 -22.32 23.03
N LEU A 58 -13.37 -22.01 23.27
CA LEU A 58 -12.55 -22.72 24.27
C LEU A 58 -13.04 -22.46 25.70
N GLU A 59 -13.40 -21.22 26.02
CA GLU A 59 -13.98 -20.84 27.31
C GLU A 59 -15.32 -21.56 27.53
N ALA A 60 -16.25 -21.48 26.58
CA ALA A 60 -17.53 -22.19 26.67
C ALA A 60 -17.37 -23.72 26.82
N ALA A 61 -16.39 -24.31 26.14
CA ALA A 61 -16.09 -25.73 26.26
C ALA A 61 -15.44 -26.08 27.62
N ALA A 62 -14.71 -25.15 28.24
CA ALA A 62 -14.15 -25.33 29.58
C ALA A 62 -15.25 -25.27 30.65
N ASP A 63 -16.14 -24.28 30.55
CA ASP A 63 -17.30 -24.13 31.45
C ASP A 63 -18.25 -25.33 31.37
N HIS A 64 -18.42 -25.93 30.18
CA HIS A 64 -19.25 -27.13 30.03
C HIS A 64 -18.62 -28.39 30.64
N ARG A 65 -17.31 -28.39 30.91
CA ARG A 65 -16.58 -29.54 31.50
C ARG A 65 -16.41 -29.44 33.02
N SER A 66 -16.75 -28.30 33.65
CA SER A 66 -16.75 -28.10 35.11
C SER A 66 -18.10 -28.40 35.73
#